data_AF-A0A367IMG3-F1
#
_entry.id   AF-A0A367IMG3-F1
#
_cell.length_a   1.000
_cell.length_b   1.000
_cell.length_c   1.000
_cell.angle_alpha   90.00
_cell.angle_beta   90.00
_cell.angle_gamma   90.00
#
_symmetry.space_group_name_H-M   'P 1'
#
loop_
_entity.id
_entity.type
_entity.pdbx_description
1 polymer ?
#
loop_
_entity_poly.entity_id
_entity_poly.type
_entity_poly.pdbx_seq_one_letter_code
_entity_poly.pdbx_strand_id
1 'polypeptide(L)'
;CIQLKRFNSAFSKLESDAILAAEIGQSLLEDQAKYDIFRENSKELDGLRWEKEQSDKTIKALENELKSIKAYCEELINNQRLFSLSFDKELSLQTDDLKQELTLLHKENNTLHSKYKRLLEKHETLKVSYDTSLKKQPFNMPKIEFTALHLLHTVTQHTLREMKATDVRVLNRVYKGMLDMTELSEMSNSRISHILNDLNHFHLSFEPNSPSFSWAQLISSMLKDMCTMMTTLNDLQADYVQGKIKSASSFP
;
A
#
# COMPACT_ATOMS: atom_id res chain seq x y z
N CYS A 1 21.90 -79.26 -108.64
CA CYS A 1 21.08 -78.47 -107.70
C CYS A 1 21.97 -77.59 -106.79
N ILE A 2 22.64 -76.57 -107.33
CA ILE A 2 23.60 -75.70 -106.59
C ILE A 2 22.91 -74.41 -106.11
N GLN A 3 21.98 -73.88 -106.91
CA GLN A 3 21.22 -72.68 -106.57
C GLN A 3 20.37 -72.87 -105.31
N LEU A 4 19.73 -74.02 -105.13
CA LEU A 4 18.95 -74.35 -103.93
C LEU A 4 19.81 -74.37 -102.65
N LYS A 5 21.04 -74.88 -102.73
CA LYS A 5 21.98 -74.87 -101.59
C LYS A 5 22.43 -73.45 -101.23
N ARG A 6 22.70 -72.61 -102.23
CA ARG A 6 23.04 -71.19 -102.01
C ARG A 6 21.86 -70.43 -101.40
N PHE A 7 20.66 -70.68 -101.90
CA PHE A 7 19.44 -70.08 -101.36
C PHE A 7 19.23 -70.48 -99.89
N ASN A 8 19.28 -71.77 -99.56
CA ASN A 8 19.15 -72.21 -98.16
C ASN A 8 20.22 -71.60 -97.25
N SER A 9 21.48 -71.55 -97.70
CA SER A 9 22.55 -70.93 -96.90
C SER A 9 22.31 -69.43 -96.68
N ALA A 10 21.84 -68.70 -97.69
CA ALA A 10 21.49 -67.29 -97.56
C ALA A 10 20.28 -67.10 -96.64
N PHE A 11 19.29 -67.98 -96.72
CA PHE A 11 18.10 -67.95 -95.88
C PHE A 11 18.45 -68.21 -94.41
N SER A 12 19.24 -69.25 -94.10
CA SER A 12 19.69 -69.51 -92.72
C SER A 12 20.52 -68.35 -92.15
N LYS A 13 21.31 -67.67 -92.98
CA LYS A 13 22.02 -66.46 -92.55
C LYS A 13 21.05 -65.32 -92.24
N LEU A 14 20.08 -65.07 -93.13
CA LEU A 14 19.07 -64.05 -92.93
C LEU A 14 18.24 -64.31 -91.66
N GLU A 15 17.88 -65.57 -91.41
CA GLU A 15 17.19 -65.98 -90.19
C GLU A 15 18.03 -65.70 -88.94
N SER A 16 19.32 -66.06 -88.95
CA SER A 16 20.25 -65.74 -87.87
C SER A 16 20.40 -64.23 -87.64
N ASP A 17 20.53 -63.45 -88.73
CA ASP A 17 20.65 -61.99 -88.66
C ASP A 17 19.35 -61.35 -88.13
N ALA A 18 18.18 -61.90 -88.49
CA ALA A 18 16.89 -61.45 -87.98
C ALA A 18 16.70 -61.74 -86.48
N ILE A 19 17.14 -62.92 -86.00
CA ILE A 19 17.14 -63.25 -84.58
C ILE A 19 18.06 -62.30 -83.80
N LEU A 20 19.29 -62.10 -84.28
CA LEU A 20 20.23 -61.18 -83.64
C LEU A 20 19.68 -59.74 -83.61
N ALA A 21 19.06 -59.27 -84.69
CA ALA A 21 18.44 -57.95 -84.73
C ALA A 21 17.27 -57.82 -83.73
N ALA A 22 16.47 -58.88 -83.56
CA ALA A 22 15.40 -58.92 -82.57
C ALA A 22 15.94 -58.89 -81.13
N GLU A 23 17.00 -59.65 -80.84
CA GLU A 23 17.69 -59.63 -79.53
C GLU A 23 18.29 -58.26 -79.22
N ILE A 24 18.96 -57.63 -80.19
CA ILE A 24 19.49 -56.27 -80.04
C ILE A 24 18.35 -55.27 -79.80
N GLY A 25 17.26 -55.36 -80.57
CA GLY A 25 16.10 -54.49 -80.42
C GLY A 25 15.47 -54.60 -79.03
N GLN A 26 15.32 -55.82 -78.52
CA GLN A 26 14.81 -56.07 -77.17
C GLN A 26 15.74 -55.50 -76.10
N SER A 27 17.05 -55.71 -76.22
CA SER A 27 18.04 -55.14 -75.29
C SER A 27 17.99 -53.61 -75.26
N LEU A 28 17.85 -52.96 -76.42
CA LEU A 28 17.75 -51.50 -76.50
C LEU A 28 16.46 -50.96 -75.86
N LEU A 29 15.33 -51.67 -76.01
CA LEU A 29 14.08 -51.31 -75.36
C LEU A 29 14.18 -51.44 -73.83
N GLU A 30 14.83 -52.49 -73.33
CA GLU A 30 15.06 -52.68 -71.89
C GLU A 30 15.96 -51.59 -71.31
N ASP A 31 17.03 -51.22 -72.01
CA ASP A 31 17.93 -50.15 -71.57
C ASP A 31 17.26 -48.77 -71.62
N GLN A 32 16.42 -48.51 -72.64
CA GLN A 32 15.60 -47.31 -72.69
C GLN A 32 14.63 -47.24 -71.50
N ALA A 33 13.95 -48.35 -71.17
CA ALA A 33 13.05 -48.41 -70.02
C ALA A 33 13.78 -48.14 -68.69
N LYS A 34 14.98 -48.70 -68.51
CA LYS A 34 15.83 -48.41 -67.33
C LYS A 34 16.22 -46.94 -67.27
N TYR A 35 16.58 -46.34 -68.41
CA TYR A 35 16.96 -44.93 -68.48
C TYR A 35 15.79 -44.00 -68.12
N ASP A 36 14.58 -44.32 -68.56
CA ASP A 36 13.39 -43.53 -68.25
C ASP A 36 13.01 -43.61 -66.77
N ILE A 37 13.13 -44.79 -66.15
CA ILE A 37 12.98 -44.95 -64.69
C ILE A 37 14.05 -44.14 -63.94
N PHE A 38 15.32 -44.23 -64.36
CA PHE A 38 16.40 -43.46 -63.75
C PHE A 38 16.15 -41.95 -63.84
N ARG A 39 15.69 -41.47 -64.99
CA ARG A 39 15.38 -40.06 -65.22
C ARG A 39 14.26 -39.58 -64.30
N GLU A 40 13.20 -40.35 -64.14
CA GLU A 40 12.08 -39.99 -63.28
C GLU A 40 12.47 -39.99 -61.80
N ASN A 41 13.21 -41.02 -61.36
CA ASN A 41 13.76 -41.08 -60.01
C ASN A 41 14.70 -39.89 -59.72
N SER A 42 15.46 -39.43 -60.71
CA SER A 42 16.32 -38.25 -60.56
C SER A 42 15.50 -36.98 -60.31
N LYS A 43 14.37 -36.80 -61.01
CA LYS A 43 13.48 -35.65 -60.77
C LYS A 43 12.84 -35.71 -59.40
N GLU A 44 12.38 -36.89 -58.98
CA GLU A 44 11.79 -37.08 -57.65
C GLU A 44 12.81 -36.76 -56.55
N LEU A 45 14.07 -37.23 -56.71
CA LEU A 45 15.15 -36.97 -55.77
C LEU A 45 15.46 -35.47 -55.66
N ASP A 46 15.45 -34.74 -56.78
CA ASP A 46 15.62 -33.28 -56.77
C ASP A 46 14.44 -32.56 -56.07
N GLY A 47 13.21 -33.04 -56.27
CA GLY A 47 12.02 -32.57 -55.55
C GLY A 47 12.15 -32.76 -54.03
N LEU A 48 12.49 -33.97 -53.59
CA LEU A 48 12.71 -34.29 -52.18
C LEU A 48 13.86 -33.47 -51.57
N ARG A 49 14.93 -33.22 -52.33
CA ARG A 49 16.05 -32.36 -51.89
C ARG A 49 15.58 -30.93 -51.65
N TRP A 50 14.75 -30.39 -52.54
CA TRP A 50 14.20 -29.05 -52.38
C TRP A 50 13.26 -28.97 -51.17
N GLU A 51 12.36 -29.93 -50.99
CA GLU A 51 11.45 -29.99 -49.83
C GLU A 51 12.21 -30.07 -48.51
N LYS A 52 13.27 -30.89 -48.46
CA LYS A 52 14.17 -30.95 -47.31
C LYS A 52 14.81 -29.59 -47.03
N GLU A 53 15.30 -28.90 -48.04
CA GLU A 53 15.92 -27.57 -47.87
C GLU A 53 14.92 -26.54 -47.32
N GLN A 54 13.67 -26.56 -47.79
CA GLN A 54 12.62 -25.68 -47.25
C GLN A 54 12.28 -26.02 -45.80
N SER A 55 12.23 -27.31 -45.46
CA SER A 55 12.02 -27.77 -44.09
C SER A 55 13.16 -27.33 -43.16
N ASP A 56 14.41 -27.48 -43.59
CA ASP A 56 15.60 -27.05 -42.83
C ASP A 56 15.61 -25.52 -42.60
N LYS A 57 15.18 -24.73 -43.60
CA LYS A 57 15.01 -23.27 -43.46
C LYS A 57 13.94 -22.93 -42.42
N THR A 58 12.82 -23.64 -42.45
CA THR A 58 11.71 -23.44 -41.51
C THR A 58 12.11 -23.81 -40.08
N ILE A 59 12.82 -24.93 -39.90
CA ILE A 59 13.35 -25.35 -38.60
C ILE A 59 14.27 -24.28 -38.03
N LYS A 60 15.22 -23.77 -38.81
CA LYS A 60 16.13 -22.70 -38.37
C LYS A 60 15.39 -21.42 -37.97
N ALA A 61 14.33 -21.05 -38.69
CA ALA A 61 13.51 -19.89 -38.33
C ALA A 61 12.82 -20.09 -36.97
N LEU A 62 12.19 -21.25 -36.77
CA LEU A 62 11.51 -21.60 -35.52
C LEU A 62 12.49 -21.71 -34.33
N GLU A 63 13.69 -22.23 -34.56
CA GLU A 63 14.75 -22.27 -33.53
C GLU A 63 15.16 -20.87 -33.07
N ASN A 64 15.28 -19.92 -34.01
CA ASN A 64 15.59 -18.53 -33.70
C ASN A 64 14.45 -17.85 -32.93
N GLU A 65 13.19 -18.07 -33.34
CA GLU A 65 12.02 -17.58 -32.61
C GLU A 65 11.96 -18.14 -31.19
N LEU A 66 12.16 -19.44 -31.01
CA LEU A 66 12.24 -20.08 -29.69
C LEU A 66 13.35 -19.48 -28.82
N LYS A 67 14.52 -19.21 -29.40
CA LYS A 67 15.62 -18.56 -28.69
C LYS A 67 15.25 -17.14 -28.25
N SER A 68 14.58 -16.37 -29.11
CA SER A 68 14.11 -15.02 -28.79
C SER A 68 13.06 -15.03 -27.67
N ILE A 69 12.08 -15.95 -27.75
CA ILE A 69 11.04 -16.09 -26.74
C ILE A 69 11.63 -16.49 -25.39
N LYS A 70 12.59 -17.42 -25.38
CA LYS A 70 13.29 -17.81 -24.14
C LYS A 70 14.00 -16.63 -23.47
N ALA A 71 14.73 -15.83 -24.25
CA ALA A 71 15.39 -14.63 -23.74
C ALA A 71 14.39 -13.62 -23.14
N TYR A 72 13.26 -13.40 -23.81
CA TYR A 72 12.20 -12.54 -23.30
C TYR A 72 11.57 -13.08 -21.99
N CYS A 73 11.32 -14.38 -21.90
CA CYS A 73 10.81 -15.00 -20.67
C CYS A 73 11.80 -14.86 -19.50
N GLU A 74 13.10 -15.03 -19.75
CA GLU A 74 14.15 -14.83 -18.73
C GLU A 74 14.18 -13.38 -18.21
N GLU A 75 14.05 -12.40 -19.12
CA GLU A 75 13.95 -10.99 -18.75
C GLU A 75 12.71 -10.71 -17.89
N LEU A 76 11.56 -11.29 -18.27
CA LEU A 76 10.30 -11.10 -17.55
C LEU A 76 10.35 -11.71 -16.14
N ILE A 77 10.97 -12.88 -15.98
CA ILE A 77 11.22 -13.51 -14.67
C ILE A 77 12.14 -12.65 -13.80
N ASN A 78 13.20 -12.08 -14.38
CA ASN A 78 14.12 -11.22 -13.65
C ASN A 78 13.44 -9.92 -13.19
N ASN A 79 12.63 -9.30 -14.06
CA ASN A 79 11.85 -8.13 -13.71
C ASN A 79 10.84 -8.45 -12.58
N GLN A 80 10.12 -9.57 -12.67
CA GLN A 80 9.21 -9.99 -11.62
C GLN A 80 9.91 -10.16 -10.27
N ARG A 81 11.09 -10.81 -10.25
CA ARG A 81 11.89 -10.97 -9.02
C ARG A 81 12.33 -9.62 -8.44
N LEU A 82 12.75 -8.68 -9.29
CA LEU A 82 13.13 -7.33 -8.86
C LEU A 82 11.95 -6.58 -8.25
N PHE A 83 10.77 -6.66 -8.88
CA PHE A 83 9.56 -6.05 -8.33
C PHE A 83 9.18 -6.64 -6.98
N SER A 84 9.18 -7.97 -6.83
CA SER A 84 8.91 -8.62 -5.54
C SER A 84 9.89 -8.18 -4.46
N LEU A 85 11.19 -8.18 -4.75
CA LEU A 85 12.22 -7.74 -3.80
C LEU A 85 12.08 -6.27 -3.40
N SER A 86 11.72 -5.40 -4.35
CA SER A 86 11.48 -3.98 -4.06
C SER A 86 10.26 -3.79 -3.17
N PHE A 87 9.17 -4.48 -3.49
CA PHE A 87 7.91 -4.38 -2.75
C PHE A 87 8.03 -4.92 -1.33
N ASP A 88 8.70 -6.06 -1.15
CA ASP A 88 8.94 -6.65 0.17
C ASP A 88 9.79 -5.73 1.06
N LYS A 89 10.81 -5.06 0.49
CA LYS A 89 11.62 -4.09 1.23
C LYS A 89 10.80 -2.88 1.67
N GLU A 90 9.96 -2.35 0.78
CA GLU A 90 9.13 -1.19 1.10
C GLU A 90 8.07 -1.51 2.15
N LEU A 91 7.40 -2.67 2.04
CA LEU A 91 6.48 -3.17 3.07
C LEU A 91 7.18 -3.39 4.41
N SER A 92 8.40 -3.94 4.40
CA SER A 92 9.18 -4.14 5.61
C SER A 92 9.50 -2.81 6.29
N LEU A 93 9.90 -1.79 5.52
CA LEU A 93 10.23 -0.47 6.04
C LEU A 93 8.99 0.21 6.65
N GLN A 94 7.86 0.19 5.94
CA GLN A 94 6.59 0.72 6.47
C GLN A 94 6.14 -0.02 7.74
N THR A 95 6.33 -1.34 7.79
CA THR A 95 5.99 -2.14 8.96
C THR A 95 6.83 -1.74 10.17
N ASP A 96 8.11 -1.46 9.97
CA ASP A 96 9.01 -1.05 11.06
C ASP A 96 8.73 0.38 11.53
N ASP A 97 8.42 1.31 10.63
CA ASP A 97 7.98 2.67 10.97
C ASP A 97 6.71 2.64 11.83
N LEU A 98 5.70 1.85 11.43
CA LEU A 98 4.45 1.71 12.17
C LEU A 98 4.64 1.07 13.55
N LYS A 99 5.56 0.10 13.69
CA LYS A 99 5.91 -0.47 15.00
C LYS A 99 6.54 0.58 15.90
N GLN A 100 7.39 1.45 15.34
CA GLN A 100 8.01 2.54 16.10
C GLN A 100 6.97 3.55 16.57
N GLU A 101 6.04 3.96 15.69
CA GLU A 101 4.94 4.86 16.02
C GLU A 101 4.03 4.28 17.12
N LEU A 102 3.66 2.99 17.01
CA LEU A 102 2.87 2.30 18.02
C LEU A 102 3.57 2.28 19.39
N THR A 103 4.90 2.10 19.39
CA THR A 103 5.70 2.14 20.62
C THR A 103 5.69 3.53 21.26
N LEU A 104 5.73 4.60 20.46
CA LEU A 104 5.64 5.97 20.96
C LEU A 104 4.25 6.26 21.54
N LEU A 105 3.18 5.92 20.82
CA LEU A 105 1.80 6.09 21.28
C LEU A 105 1.54 5.31 22.58
N HIS A 106 2.11 4.11 22.73
CA HIS A 106 2.00 3.35 23.97
C HIS A 106 2.66 4.08 25.16
N LYS A 107 3.84 4.69 24.97
CA LYS A 107 4.51 5.49 26.01
C LYS A 107 3.71 6.74 26.38
N GLU A 108 3.13 7.42 25.39
CA GLU A 108 2.26 8.58 25.62
C GLU A 108 1.00 8.19 26.39
N ASN A 109 0.34 7.10 26.01
CA ASN A 109 -0.84 6.60 26.70
C ASN A 109 -0.53 6.24 28.17
N ASN A 110 0.62 5.61 28.45
CA ASN A 110 1.06 5.32 29.82
C ASN A 110 1.31 6.61 30.63
N THR A 111 1.83 7.65 29.97
CA THR A 111 2.02 8.97 30.57
C THR A 111 0.67 9.63 30.88
N LEU A 112 -0.28 9.59 29.95
CA LEU A 112 -1.63 10.12 30.13
C LEU A 112 -2.39 9.38 31.23
N HIS A 113 -2.29 8.05 31.26
CA HIS A 113 -2.86 7.22 32.32
C HIS A 113 -2.32 7.61 33.70
N SER A 114 -1.00 7.84 33.81
CA SER A 114 -0.36 8.30 35.04
C SER A 114 -0.79 9.72 35.45
N LYS A 115 -1.06 10.61 34.49
CA LYS A 115 -1.64 11.94 34.76
C LYS A 115 -3.09 11.82 35.27
N TYR A 116 -3.91 11.01 34.61
CA TYR A 116 -5.30 10.76 35.00
C TYR A 116 -5.39 10.19 36.43
N LYS A 117 -4.56 9.20 36.75
CA LYS A 117 -4.50 8.63 38.11
C LYS A 117 -4.19 9.68 39.17
N ARG A 118 -3.19 10.55 38.94
CA ARG A 118 -2.85 11.65 39.86
C ARG A 118 -4.00 12.66 40.02
N LEU A 119 -4.70 12.97 38.94
CA LEU A 119 -5.87 13.86 38.99
C LEU A 119 -7.00 13.26 39.84
N LEU A 120 -7.24 11.96 39.70
CA LEU A 120 -8.23 11.24 40.48
C LEU A 120 -7.88 11.27 41.99
N GLU A 121 -6.62 11.03 42.34
CA GLU A 121 -6.13 11.12 43.73
C GLU A 121 -6.31 12.54 44.31
N LYS A 122 -6.00 13.59 43.52
CA LYS A 122 -6.27 14.99 43.92
C LYS A 122 -7.76 15.25 44.15
N HIS A 123 -8.63 14.75 43.27
CA HIS A 123 -10.09 14.89 43.41
C HIS A 123 -10.59 14.25 44.71
N GLU A 124 -10.17 13.02 45.02
CA GLU A 124 -10.57 12.36 46.27
C GLU A 124 -10.05 13.10 47.50
N THR A 125 -8.81 13.60 47.46
CA THR A 125 -8.26 14.43 48.54
C THR A 125 -9.08 15.71 48.75
N LEU A 126 -9.50 16.34 47.64
CA LEU A 126 -10.32 17.55 47.68
C LEU A 126 -11.69 17.29 48.29
N LYS A 127 -12.34 16.19 47.89
CA LYS A 127 -13.63 15.75 48.40
C LYS A 127 -13.57 15.50 49.90
N VAL A 128 -12.54 14.80 50.39
CA VAL A 128 -12.34 14.57 51.83
C VAL A 128 -12.11 15.88 52.59
N SER A 129 -11.32 16.81 52.03
CA SER A 129 -11.09 18.13 52.61
C SER A 129 -12.37 18.96 52.70
N TYR A 130 -13.21 18.92 51.65
CA TYR A 130 -14.52 19.58 51.61
C TYR A 130 -15.45 19.02 52.69
N ASP A 131 -15.59 17.69 52.76
CA ASP A 131 -16.43 17.01 53.74
C ASP A 131 -15.96 17.29 55.19
N THR A 132 -14.65 17.41 55.40
CA THR A 132 -14.06 17.76 56.70
C THR A 132 -14.34 19.21 57.10
N SER A 133 -14.28 20.14 56.13
CA SER A 133 -14.59 21.56 56.36
C SER A 133 -16.07 21.77 56.65
N LEU A 134 -16.96 21.02 55.97
CA LEU A 134 -18.40 21.03 56.23
C LEU A 134 -18.77 20.56 57.66
N LYS A 135 -17.97 19.65 58.23
CA LYS A 135 -18.19 19.11 59.59
C LYS A 135 -17.62 19.98 60.72
N LYS A 136 -16.70 20.93 60.42
CA LYS A 136 -16.01 21.75 61.43
C LYS A 136 -16.64 23.13 61.70
N GLN A 137 -17.65 23.55 60.93
CA GLN A 137 -18.42 24.77 61.22
C GLN A 137 -19.90 24.43 61.49
N PRO A 138 -20.43 24.65 62.72
CA PRO A 138 -21.86 24.90 62.87
C PRO A 138 -22.20 26.20 62.12
N PHE A 139 -23.25 26.14 61.31
CA PHE A 139 -23.74 27.19 60.42
C PHE A 139 -23.85 28.56 61.13
N ASN A 140 -22.82 29.38 60.99
CA ASN A 140 -22.85 30.83 61.18
C ASN A 140 -21.69 31.42 60.36
N MET A 141 -21.86 31.42 59.03
CA MET A 141 -20.90 32.08 58.13
C MET A 141 -21.05 33.61 58.26
N PRO A 142 -19.97 34.35 58.54
CA PRO A 142 -19.94 35.80 58.31
C PRO A 142 -20.18 36.06 56.82
N LYS A 143 -20.93 37.11 56.48
CA LYS A 143 -21.27 37.51 55.09
C LYS A 143 -20.07 37.59 54.12
N ILE A 144 -18.83 37.63 54.61
CA ILE A 144 -17.59 37.83 53.85
C ILE A 144 -17.09 36.50 53.22
N GLU A 145 -17.21 35.35 53.89
CA GLU A 145 -16.77 34.05 53.34
C GLU A 145 -17.72 33.52 52.24
N PHE A 146 -19.02 33.82 52.34
CA PHE A 146 -20.00 33.44 51.31
C PHE A 146 -19.68 34.10 49.96
N THR A 147 -19.16 35.34 49.96
CA THR A 147 -18.79 36.06 48.75
C THR A 147 -17.58 35.43 48.05
N ALA A 148 -16.57 35.00 48.80
CA ALA A 148 -15.36 34.37 48.23
C ALA A 148 -15.64 32.97 47.65
N LEU A 149 -16.44 32.16 48.34
CA LEU A 149 -16.88 30.85 47.86
C LEU A 149 -17.81 30.96 46.64
N HIS A 150 -18.74 31.93 46.66
CA HIS A 150 -19.59 32.20 45.51
C HIS A 150 -18.76 32.68 44.30
N LEU A 151 -17.78 33.56 44.51
CA LEU A 151 -16.89 34.02 43.44
C LEU A 151 -16.10 32.86 42.85
N LEU A 152 -15.53 31.99 43.68
CA LEU A 152 -14.82 30.79 43.27
C LEU A 152 -15.71 29.86 42.43
N HIS A 153 -16.94 29.60 42.89
CA HIS A 153 -17.90 28.78 42.16
C HIS A 153 -18.30 29.40 40.81
N THR A 154 -18.63 30.70 40.79
CA THR A 154 -19.02 31.42 39.58
C THR A 154 -17.92 31.40 38.53
N VAL A 155 -16.68 31.70 38.94
CA VAL A 155 -15.54 31.71 38.01
C VAL A 155 -15.25 30.30 37.52
N THR A 156 -15.28 29.29 38.38
CA THR A 156 -15.10 27.89 37.97
C THR A 156 -16.15 27.46 36.94
N GLN A 157 -17.42 27.78 37.18
CA GLN A 157 -18.52 27.47 36.25
C GLN A 157 -18.43 28.27 34.94
N HIS A 158 -17.95 29.51 35.00
CA HIS A 158 -17.70 30.31 33.81
C HIS A 158 -16.57 29.69 32.97
N THR A 159 -15.42 29.42 33.58
CA THR A 159 -14.27 28.82 32.90
C THR A 159 -14.61 27.45 32.30
N LEU A 160 -15.35 26.60 33.00
CA LEU A 160 -15.78 25.31 32.45
C LEU A 160 -16.74 25.44 31.27
N ARG A 161 -17.58 26.49 31.24
CA ARG A 161 -18.46 26.77 30.09
C ARG A 161 -17.65 27.26 28.89
N GLU A 162 -16.72 28.18 29.11
CA GLU A 162 -15.81 28.67 28.07
C GLU A 162 -14.99 27.52 27.47
N MET A 163 -14.41 26.65 28.31
CA MET A 163 -13.69 25.46 27.87
C MET A 163 -14.58 24.52 27.04
N LYS A 164 -15.84 24.30 27.43
CA LYS A 164 -16.76 23.49 26.61
C LYS A 164 -17.08 24.14 25.26
N ALA A 165 -17.14 25.46 25.22
CA ALA A 165 -17.37 26.21 24.00
C ALA A 165 -16.14 26.21 23.07
N THR A 166 -14.94 25.88 23.57
CA THR A 166 -13.75 25.70 22.74
C THR A 166 -13.60 24.29 22.16
N ASP A 167 -14.37 23.28 22.59
CA ASP A 167 -14.27 21.92 22.01
C ASP A 167 -14.42 21.96 20.48
N VAL A 168 -13.44 21.41 19.76
CA VAL A 168 -13.39 21.43 18.28
C VAL A 168 -14.65 20.84 17.64
N ARG A 169 -15.31 19.86 18.29
CA ARG A 169 -16.57 19.29 17.80
C ARG A 169 -17.74 20.25 17.95
N VAL A 170 -17.72 21.09 18.99
CA VAL A 170 -18.72 22.16 19.18
C VAL A 170 -18.46 23.27 18.16
N LEU A 171 -17.20 23.68 17.99
CA LEU A 171 -16.82 24.67 16.99
C LEU A 171 -17.18 24.20 15.57
N ASN A 172 -16.91 22.95 15.21
CA ASN A 172 -17.26 22.40 13.90
C ASN A 172 -18.78 22.42 13.63
N ARG A 173 -19.61 22.15 14.65
CA ARG A 173 -21.08 22.27 14.53
C ARG A 173 -21.53 23.72 14.34
N VAL A 174 -20.91 24.66 15.04
CA VAL A 174 -21.25 26.09 14.97
C VAL A 174 -20.85 26.67 13.62
N TYR A 175 -19.66 26.33 13.13
CA TYR A 175 -19.13 26.80 11.85
C TYR A 175 -19.53 25.91 10.65
N LYS A 176 -20.39 24.90 10.85
CA LYS A 176 -20.97 24.02 9.80
C LYS A 176 -19.94 23.49 8.76
N GLY A 177 -18.73 23.17 9.19
CA GLY A 177 -17.67 22.69 8.29
C GLY A 177 -17.10 23.76 7.33
N MET A 178 -17.28 25.05 7.65
CA MET A 178 -16.65 26.16 6.90
C MET A 178 -15.14 26.29 7.17
N LEU A 179 -14.62 25.64 8.21
CA LEU A 179 -13.22 25.65 8.61
C LEU A 179 -12.69 24.22 8.62
N ASP A 180 -11.43 24.05 8.21
CA ASP A 180 -10.75 22.77 8.34
C ASP A 180 -10.47 22.45 9.82
N MET A 181 -10.34 21.17 10.15
CA MET A 181 -10.06 20.70 11.51
C MET A 181 -8.76 21.27 12.08
N THR A 182 -7.79 21.58 11.20
CA THR A 182 -6.55 22.28 11.56
C THR A 182 -6.83 23.69 12.05
N GLU A 183 -7.62 24.48 11.31
CA GLU A 183 -8.00 25.85 11.66
C GLU A 183 -8.90 25.88 12.91
N LEU A 184 -9.78 24.88 13.07
CA LEU A 184 -10.59 24.72 14.28
C LEU A 184 -9.74 24.41 15.50
N SER A 185 -8.69 23.59 15.35
CA SER A 185 -7.74 23.30 16.43
C SER A 185 -6.97 24.56 16.84
N GLU A 186 -6.42 25.30 15.87
CA GLU A 186 -5.72 26.57 16.13
C GLU A 186 -6.62 27.60 16.83
N MET A 187 -7.85 27.78 16.35
CA MET A 187 -8.83 28.67 16.97
C MET A 187 -9.19 28.21 18.39
N SER A 188 -9.39 26.92 18.60
CA SER A 188 -9.68 26.35 19.92
C SER A 188 -8.52 26.60 20.89
N ASN A 189 -7.29 26.28 20.46
CA ASN A 189 -6.08 26.39 21.27
C ASN A 189 -5.74 27.85 21.59
N SER A 190 -6.01 28.78 20.67
CA SER A 190 -5.90 30.21 20.92
C SER A 190 -6.86 30.65 22.03
N ARG A 191 -8.14 30.23 21.98
CA ARG A 191 -9.11 30.52 23.04
C ARG A 191 -8.75 29.87 24.37
N ILE A 192 -8.25 28.63 24.36
CA ILE A 192 -7.75 27.95 25.56
C ILE A 192 -6.54 28.69 26.16
N SER A 193 -5.67 29.25 25.32
CA SER A 193 -4.52 30.05 25.79
C SER A 193 -4.96 31.32 26.52
N HIS A 194 -6.02 31.97 26.05
CA HIS A 194 -6.64 33.10 26.77
C HIS A 194 -7.19 32.67 28.14
N ILE A 195 -7.91 31.54 28.20
CA ILE A 195 -8.43 30.98 29.46
C ILE A 195 -7.29 30.66 30.44
N LEU A 196 -6.19 30.07 29.95
CA LEU A 196 -5.01 29.77 30.75
C LEU A 196 -4.37 31.04 31.33
N ASN A 197 -4.33 32.12 30.54
CA ASN A 197 -3.80 33.40 30.99
C ASN A 197 -4.66 34.01 32.12
N ASP A 198 -5.99 33.98 31.98
CA ASP A 198 -6.91 34.46 33.01
C ASP A 198 -6.78 33.64 34.30
N LEU A 199 -6.64 32.32 34.18
CA LEU A 199 -6.41 31.41 35.31
C LEU A 199 -5.07 31.65 36.01
N ASN A 200 -4.05 32.16 35.31
CA ASN A 200 -2.78 32.54 35.94
C ASN A 200 -2.97 33.69 36.93
N HIS A 201 -3.94 34.57 36.70
CA HIS A 201 -4.16 35.78 37.49
C HIS A 201 -5.32 35.62 38.49
N PHE A 202 -6.14 34.59 38.33
CA PHE A 202 -7.33 34.32 39.15
C PHE A 202 -7.07 34.28 40.67
N HIS A 203 -5.94 33.70 41.09
CA HIS A 203 -5.60 33.58 42.51
C HIS A 203 -5.32 34.94 43.19
N LEU A 204 -5.01 35.99 42.42
CA LEU A 204 -4.73 37.34 42.92
C LEU A 204 -5.98 38.03 43.48
N SER A 205 -7.18 37.55 43.13
CA SER A 205 -8.46 38.06 43.63
C SER A 205 -8.79 37.61 45.07
N PHE A 206 -7.93 36.81 45.69
CA PHE A 206 -8.12 36.25 47.03
C PHE A 206 -6.99 36.70 47.96
N GLU A 207 -7.32 36.97 49.23
CA GLU A 207 -6.33 37.37 50.21
C GLU A 207 -5.29 36.27 50.46
N PRO A 208 -3.99 36.59 50.46
CA PRO A 208 -2.92 35.63 50.77
C PRO A 208 -3.13 35.02 52.15
N ASN A 209 -2.99 33.69 52.27
CA ASN A 209 -3.19 32.90 53.49
C ASN A 209 -4.65 32.68 53.94
N SER A 210 -5.65 33.13 53.18
CA SER A 210 -7.04 32.73 53.42
C SER A 210 -7.29 31.27 53.00
N PRO A 211 -8.22 30.53 53.64
CA PRO A 211 -8.62 29.22 53.16
C PRO A 211 -9.04 29.24 51.69
N SER A 212 -9.82 30.26 51.29
CA SER A 212 -10.30 30.48 49.92
C SER A 212 -9.18 30.63 48.90
N PHE A 213 -8.02 31.19 49.28
CA PHE A 213 -6.84 31.28 48.42
C PHE A 213 -6.27 29.89 48.09
N SER A 214 -6.18 28.99 49.07
CA SER A 214 -5.76 27.59 48.85
C SER A 214 -6.71 26.84 47.92
N TRP A 215 -8.03 27.05 48.07
CA TRP A 215 -9.04 26.50 47.16
C TRP A 215 -8.92 27.09 45.75
N ALA A 216 -8.71 28.41 45.63
CA ALA A 216 -8.51 29.08 44.35
C ALA A 216 -7.27 28.59 43.61
N GLN A 217 -6.16 28.34 44.32
CA GLN A 217 -4.94 27.77 43.73
C GLN A 217 -5.17 26.34 43.23
N LEU A 218 -5.84 25.50 44.02
CA LEU A 218 -6.10 24.13 43.63
C LEU A 218 -7.05 24.03 42.43
N ILE A 219 -8.15 24.79 42.45
CA ILE A 219 -9.11 24.84 41.35
C ILE A 219 -8.45 25.44 40.10
N SER A 220 -7.65 26.49 40.23
CA SER A 220 -6.87 27.05 39.13
C SER A 220 -5.93 25.99 38.53
N SER A 221 -5.21 25.24 39.37
CA SER A 221 -4.36 24.13 38.89
C SER A 221 -5.15 23.06 38.15
N MET A 222 -6.33 22.66 38.65
CA MET A 222 -7.16 21.65 37.98
C MET A 222 -7.70 22.15 36.64
N LEU A 223 -8.16 23.39 36.57
CA LEU A 223 -8.67 23.99 35.32
C LEU A 223 -7.54 24.16 34.28
N LYS A 224 -6.32 24.50 34.73
CA LYS A 224 -5.13 24.53 33.85
C LYS A 224 -4.79 23.14 33.32
N ASP A 225 -4.77 22.11 34.17
CA ASP A 225 -4.53 20.73 33.75
C ASP A 225 -5.57 20.32 32.69
N MET A 226 -6.86 20.63 32.90
CA MET A 226 -7.91 20.35 31.91
C MET A 226 -7.72 21.14 30.60
N CYS A 227 -7.33 22.42 30.64
CA CYS A 227 -7.04 23.22 29.45
C CYS A 227 -5.89 22.61 28.63
N THR A 228 -4.82 22.15 29.28
CA THR A 228 -3.72 21.48 28.60
C THR A 228 -4.15 20.17 27.95
N MET A 229 -5.00 19.37 28.62
CA MET A 229 -5.55 18.15 28.04
C MET A 229 -6.42 18.45 26.81
N MET A 230 -7.23 19.50 26.85
CA MET A 230 -8.06 19.91 25.72
C MET A 230 -7.23 20.35 24.51
N THR A 231 -6.15 21.10 24.75
CA THR A 231 -5.20 21.51 23.70
C THR A 231 -4.65 20.27 22.98
N THR A 232 -4.12 19.31 23.74
CA THR A 232 -3.60 18.05 23.17
C THR A 232 -4.68 17.25 22.44
N LEU A 233 -5.90 17.22 22.96
CA LEU A 233 -7.03 16.52 22.31
C LEU A 233 -7.41 17.14 20.97
N ASN A 234 -7.37 18.47 20.88
CA ASN A 234 -7.64 19.18 19.63
C ASN A 234 -6.56 18.90 18.58
N ASP A 235 -5.29 18.94 18.99
CA ASP A 235 -4.16 18.66 18.09
C ASP A 235 -4.23 17.23 17.54
N LEU A 236 -4.44 16.24 18.42
CA LEU A 236 -4.62 14.85 18.00
C LEU A 236 -5.82 14.64 17.05
N GLN A 237 -6.90 15.42 17.23
CA GLN A 237 -8.06 15.36 16.34
C GLN A 237 -7.75 15.96 14.96
N ALA A 238 -7.00 17.06 14.90
CA ALA A 238 -6.55 17.65 13.64
C ALA A 238 -5.61 16.68 12.90
N ASP A 239 -4.62 16.12 13.61
CA ASP A 239 -3.64 15.18 13.04
C ASP A 239 -4.30 13.90 12.50
N TYR A 240 -5.27 13.35 13.25
CA TYR A 240 -6.03 12.17 12.80
C TYR A 240 -6.80 12.43 11.49
N VAL A 241 -7.43 13.59 11.37
CA VAL A 241 -8.19 13.95 10.17
C VAL A 241 -7.25 14.20 8.98
N GLN A 242 -6.14 14.90 9.19
CA GLN A 242 -5.12 15.08 8.15
C GLN A 242 -4.52 13.74 7.69
N GLY A 243 -4.22 12.83 8.63
CA GLY A 243 -3.72 11.49 8.32
C GLY A 243 -4.71 10.69 7.47
N LYS A 244 -6.01 10.77 7.77
CA LYS A 244 -7.06 10.15 6.96
C LYS A 244 -7.17 10.74 5.56
N ILE A 245 -7.14 12.07 5.42
CA ILE A 245 -7.20 12.73 4.11
C ILE A 245 -6.01 12.31 3.24
N LYS A 246 -4.80 12.31 3.81
CA LYS A 246 -3.57 11.88 3.11
C LYS A 246 -3.66 10.42 2.65
N SER A 247 -4.14 9.51 3.52
CA SER A 247 -4.32 8.09 3.20
C SER A 247 -5.42 7.82 2.15
N ALA A 248 -6.43 8.69 2.05
CA ALA A 248 -7.49 8.58 1.05
C ALA A 248 -7.06 9.16 -0.30
N SER A 249 -6.20 10.19 -0.31
CA SER A 249 -5.63 10.78 -1.53
C SER A 249 -4.51 9.95 -2.17
N SER A 250 -3.98 8.94 -1.47
CA SER A 250 -2.95 8.02 -1.96
C SER A 250 -3.50 6.76 -2.65
N PHE A 251 -4.83 6.64 -2.80
CA PHE A 251 -5.45 5.62 -3.64
C PHE A 251 -5.86 6.25 -4.99
N PRO A 252 -5.23 5.84 -6.12
CA PRO A 252 -5.68 6.25 -7.46
C PRO A 252 -6.99 5.56 -7.87
#